data_AF-D3RZ38-F1
#
_entry.id   AF-D3RZ38-F1
#
_cell.length_a   1.000
_cell.length_b   1.000
_cell.length_c   1.000
_cell.angle_alpha   90.00
_cell.angle_beta   90.00
_cell.angle_gamma   90.00
#
_symmetry.space_group_name_H-M   'P 1'
#
loop_
_entity.id
_entity.type
_entity.pdbx_description
1 polymer ?
#
loop_
_entity_poly.entity_id
_entity_poly.type
_entity_poly.pdbx_seq_one_letter_code
_entity_poly.pdbx_strand_id
1 'polypeptide(L)'
;MSERLNMYAYHWEMRYVDGKGSFRRAFEFTGYGFLPSPIGSAIIIPMSVNYILNAKTPKISIAQLQNPDVMRAVMLHVLPKDLVYSNLIINLAVTVWSLVIWSFAIKHSREIEFRNAFITALIPTVLFGIYQVWSLLRLL
;
A
#
# COMPACT_ATOMS: atom_id res chain seq x y z
N MET A 1 7.21 -47.35 4.18
CA MET A 1 5.80 -46.92 4.23
C MET A 1 5.55 -45.87 5.33
N SER A 2 6.53 -44.97 5.60
CA SER A 2 6.43 -43.97 6.69
C SER A 2 6.67 -42.52 6.23
N GLU A 3 7.20 -42.28 5.03
CA GLU A 3 7.43 -40.91 4.53
C GLU A 3 6.22 -40.27 3.85
N ARG A 4 5.21 -41.07 3.46
CA ARG A 4 3.98 -40.55 2.81
C ARG A 4 2.96 -39.94 3.77
N LEU A 5 3.19 -40.00 5.08
CA LEU A 5 2.27 -39.47 6.09
C LEU A 5 2.62 -38.04 6.54
N ASN A 6 3.86 -37.59 6.35
CA ASN A 6 4.28 -36.23 6.74
C ASN A 6 3.96 -35.14 5.71
N MET A 7 3.59 -35.53 4.48
CA MET A 7 3.26 -34.56 3.43
C MET A 7 1.86 -33.95 3.63
N TYR A 8 0.98 -34.56 4.41
CA TYR A 8 -0.38 -34.06 4.68
C TYR A 8 -0.45 -33.03 5.82
N ALA A 9 0.63 -32.83 6.58
CA ALA A 9 0.63 -31.90 7.72
C ALA A 9 0.75 -30.41 7.31
N TYR A 10 1.16 -30.12 6.07
CA TYR A 10 1.38 -28.75 5.60
C TYR A 10 0.29 -28.23 4.62
N HIS A 11 -0.82 -28.97 4.45
CA HIS A 11 -1.82 -28.68 3.40
C HIS A 11 -3.13 -28.03 3.89
N TRP A 12 -3.27 -27.68 5.17
CA TRP A 12 -4.58 -27.29 5.70
C TRP A 12 -4.92 -25.78 5.55
N GLU A 13 -3.95 -24.90 5.34
CA GLU A 13 -4.18 -23.45 5.38
C GLU A 13 -4.64 -22.83 4.04
N MET A 14 -4.48 -23.51 2.90
CA MET A 14 -4.83 -22.95 1.56
C MET A 14 -6.19 -23.40 0.99
N ARG A 15 -6.99 -24.15 1.76
CA ARG A 15 -8.20 -24.81 1.23
C ARG A 15 -9.48 -23.97 1.33
N TYR A 16 -9.42 -22.75 1.87
CA TYR A 16 -10.61 -21.92 2.09
C TYR A 16 -11.12 -21.13 0.87
N VAL A 17 -10.50 -21.29 -0.30
CA VAL A 17 -11.02 -20.72 -1.54
C VAL A 17 -10.99 -21.80 -2.61
N ASP A 18 -12.11 -22.50 -2.76
CA ASP A 18 -12.36 -23.60 -3.70
C ASP A 18 -12.47 -23.07 -5.15
N GLY A 19 -11.44 -22.35 -5.59
CA GLY A 19 -11.41 -21.68 -6.88
C GLY A 19 -10.70 -22.52 -7.95
N LYS A 20 -11.34 -22.69 -9.11
CA LYS A 20 -10.89 -23.60 -10.18
C LYS A 20 -9.75 -23.08 -11.07
N GLY A 21 -9.33 -21.83 -10.93
CA GLY A 21 -8.34 -21.25 -11.83
C GLY A 21 -6.88 -21.39 -11.38
N SER A 22 -5.98 -21.29 -12.35
CA SER A 22 -4.54 -21.45 -12.15
C SER A 22 -3.92 -20.25 -11.42
N PHE A 23 -2.93 -20.53 -10.57
CA PHE A 23 -2.15 -19.50 -9.87
C PHE A 23 -1.57 -18.46 -10.84
N ARG A 24 -1.11 -18.89 -12.02
CA ARG A 24 -0.60 -18.01 -13.08
C ARG A 24 -1.62 -16.95 -13.51
N ARG A 25 -2.86 -17.35 -13.77
CA ARG A 25 -3.93 -16.43 -14.17
C ARG A 25 -4.30 -15.47 -13.03
N ALA A 26 -4.29 -15.95 -11.79
CA ALA A 26 -4.48 -15.10 -10.62
C ALA A 26 -3.36 -14.06 -10.47
N PHE A 27 -2.10 -14.45 -10.69
CA PHE A 27 -0.95 -13.55 -10.64
C PHE A 27 -1.00 -12.49 -11.76
N GLU A 28 -1.28 -12.89 -13.00
CA GLU A 28 -1.44 -11.97 -14.14
C GLU A 28 -2.51 -10.91 -13.86
N PHE A 29 -3.68 -11.32 -13.34
CA PHE A 29 -4.77 -10.38 -13.09
C PHE A 29 -4.58 -9.53 -11.84
N THR A 30 -3.98 -10.06 -10.78
CA THR A 30 -3.68 -9.27 -9.57
C THR A 30 -2.57 -8.25 -9.82
N GLY A 31 -1.66 -8.52 -10.75
CA GLY A 31 -0.66 -7.56 -11.24
C GLY A 31 -1.28 -6.25 -11.76
N TYR A 32 -2.46 -6.29 -12.37
CA TYR A 32 -3.14 -5.07 -12.83
C TYR A 32 -3.60 -4.17 -11.70
N GLY A 33 -3.77 -4.69 -10.48
CA GLY A 33 -4.11 -3.85 -9.32
C GLY A 33 -2.97 -2.91 -8.90
N PHE A 34 -1.77 -3.04 -9.46
CA PHE A 34 -0.68 -2.07 -9.29
C PHE A 34 -0.72 -0.92 -10.30
N LEU A 35 -1.52 -0.98 -11.36
CA LEU A 35 -1.64 0.08 -12.38
C LEU A 35 -2.10 1.46 -11.83
N PRO A 36 -2.96 1.54 -10.81
CA PRO A 36 -3.32 2.83 -10.21
C PRO A 36 -2.13 3.58 -9.60
N SER A 37 -1.08 2.89 -9.15
CA SER A 37 0.05 3.50 -8.44
C SER A 37 0.90 4.45 -9.31
N PRO A 38 1.31 4.08 -10.54
CA PRO A 38 1.94 5.03 -11.47
C PRO A 38 1.10 6.28 -11.73
N ILE A 39 -0.23 6.15 -11.80
CA ILE A 39 -1.15 7.28 -12.03
C ILE A 39 -1.18 8.20 -10.81
N GLY A 40 -1.30 7.65 -9.60
CA GLY A 40 -1.19 8.42 -8.37
C GLY A 40 0.17 9.12 -8.23
N SER A 41 1.25 8.44 -8.60
CA SER A 41 2.60 9.00 -8.58
C SER A 41 2.77 10.18 -9.54
N ALA A 42 2.13 10.11 -10.71
CA ALA A 42 2.12 11.23 -11.67
C ALA A 42 1.44 12.50 -11.11
N ILE A 43 0.61 12.37 -10.08
CA ILE A 43 -0.03 13.50 -9.37
C ILE A 43 0.83 13.93 -8.17
N ILE A 44 1.28 12.97 -7.36
CA ILE A 44 2.03 13.23 -6.12
C ILE A 44 3.39 13.88 -6.41
N ILE A 45 4.11 13.42 -7.44
CA ILE A 45 5.48 13.90 -7.71
C ILE A 45 5.49 15.39 -8.07
N PRO A 46 4.74 15.89 -9.07
CA PRO A 46 4.72 17.32 -9.40
C PRO A 46 4.22 18.18 -8.24
N MET A 47 3.20 17.70 -7.51
CA MET A 47 2.69 18.38 -6.32
C MET A 47 3.80 18.53 -5.27
N SER A 48 4.49 17.45 -4.93
CA SER A 48 5.58 17.45 -3.94
C SER A 48 6.72 18.36 -4.35
N VAL A 49 7.12 18.33 -5.63
CA VAL A 49 8.15 19.24 -6.17
C VAL A 49 7.71 20.70 -6.00
N ASN A 50 6.47 21.04 -6.33
CA ASN A 50 5.95 22.39 -6.18
C ASN A 50 5.97 22.86 -4.70
N TYR A 51 5.57 21.99 -3.77
CA TYR A 51 5.63 22.31 -2.34
C TYR A 51 7.07 22.50 -1.84
N ILE A 52 8.01 21.64 -2.24
CA ILE A 52 9.41 21.74 -1.81
C ILE A 52 10.07 23.00 -2.36
N LEU A 53 9.85 23.33 -3.64
CA LEU A 53 10.45 24.50 -4.27
C LEU A 53 9.96 25.82 -3.68
N ASN A 54 8.73 25.85 -3.16
CA ASN A 54 8.15 27.03 -2.51
C ASN A 54 8.31 27.02 -0.98
N ALA A 55 8.93 25.97 -0.41
CA ALA A 55 9.16 25.89 1.02
C ALA A 55 10.20 26.93 1.46
N LYS A 56 9.85 27.74 2.47
CA LYS A 56 10.79 28.69 3.08
C LYS A 56 11.75 27.89 3.96
N THR A 57 12.95 27.62 3.47
CA THR A 57 13.97 26.89 4.23
C THR A 57 14.54 27.78 5.34
N PRO A 58 14.50 27.34 6.61
CA PRO A 58 15.24 28.00 7.67
C PRO A 58 16.75 27.86 7.38
N LYS A 59 17.51 28.96 7.53
CA LYS A 59 18.97 28.94 7.42
C LYS A 59 19.55 28.21 8.64
N ILE A 60 19.86 26.93 8.49
CA ILE A 60 20.36 26.06 9.56
C ILE A 60 21.78 25.63 9.23
N SER A 61 22.67 25.64 10.22
CA SER A 61 24.06 25.19 10.04
C SER A 61 24.15 23.67 10.06
N ILE A 62 25.11 23.10 9.33
CA ILE A 62 25.33 21.64 9.26
C ILE A 62 25.58 21.02 10.64
N ALA A 63 26.17 21.78 11.57
CA ALA A 63 26.41 21.33 12.95
C ALA A 63 25.10 21.17 13.75
N GLN A 64 24.06 21.95 13.44
CA GLN A 64 22.76 21.84 14.10
C GLN A 64 21.95 20.63 13.62
N LEU A 65 22.21 20.13 12.40
CA LEU A 65 21.57 18.93 11.85
C LEU A 65 22.05 17.63 12.49
N GLN A 66 23.15 17.65 13.26
CA GLN A 66 23.60 16.49 14.04
C GLN A 66 22.70 16.22 15.25
N ASN A 67 21.89 17.19 15.67
CA ASN A 67 20.92 17.00 16.74
C ASN A 67 19.62 16.38 16.16
N PRO A 68 19.20 15.19 16.65
CA PRO A 68 18.00 14.52 16.15
C PRO A 68 16.71 15.34 16.30
N ASP A 69 16.61 16.18 17.33
CA ASP A 69 15.43 17.03 17.55
C ASP A 69 15.34 18.15 16.52
N VAL A 70 16.49 18.74 16.18
CA VAL A 70 16.58 19.78 15.13
C VAL A 70 16.28 19.16 13.77
N MET A 71 16.81 17.97 13.49
CA MET A 71 16.52 17.26 12.24
C MET A 71 15.01 16.98 12.08
N ARG A 72 14.33 16.56 13.16
CA ARG A 72 12.87 16.36 13.15
C ARG A 72 12.12 17.66 12.88
N ALA A 73 12.50 18.76 13.54
CA ALA A 73 11.90 20.07 13.32
C ALA A 73 12.06 20.56 11.87
N VAL A 74 13.23 20.33 11.26
CA VAL A 74 13.49 20.63 9.85
C VAL A 74 12.63 19.79 8.93
N MET A 75 12.53 18.49 9.17
CA MET A 75 11.67 17.61 8.36
C MET A 75 10.21 18.07 8.40
N LEU A 76 9.68 18.44 9.55
CA LEU A 76 8.31 18.94 9.69
C LEU A 76 8.09 20.32 9.03
N HIS A 77 9.14 21.12 8.86
CA HIS A 77 9.08 22.37 8.10
C HIS A 77 9.11 22.16 6.59
N VAL A 78 9.91 21.20 6.13
CA VAL A 78 10.02 20.85 4.70
C VAL A 78 8.81 20.04 4.22
N LEU A 79 8.18 19.28 5.11
CA LEU A 79 6.96 18.50 4.85
C LEU A 79 5.74 19.18 5.50
N PRO A 80 5.14 20.20 4.84
CA PRO A 80 3.97 20.85 5.38
C PRO A 80 2.82 19.85 5.56
N LYS A 81 2.01 20.04 6.60
CA LYS A 81 0.87 19.16 6.92
C LYS A 81 -0.08 19.00 5.74
N ASP A 82 -0.29 20.04 4.96
CA ASP A 82 -1.15 20.04 3.77
C ASP A 82 -0.65 19.06 2.70
N LEU A 83 0.67 18.98 2.48
CA LEU A 83 1.27 18.00 1.58
C LEU A 83 1.07 16.57 2.12
N VAL A 84 1.25 16.37 3.42
CA VAL A 84 1.05 15.06 4.07
C VAL A 84 -0.41 14.60 3.92
N TYR A 85 -1.39 15.46 4.21
CA TYR A 85 -2.81 15.14 4.07
C TYR A 85 -3.21 14.92 2.60
N SER A 86 -2.69 15.73 1.67
CA SER A 86 -2.94 15.54 0.24
C SER A 86 -2.41 14.19 -0.25
N ASN A 87 -1.19 13.84 0.15
CA ASN A 87 -0.59 12.53 -0.16
C ASN A 87 -1.40 11.38 0.45
N LEU A 88 -1.90 11.51 1.69
CA LEU A 88 -2.75 10.51 2.31
C LEU A 88 -4.03 10.29 1.49
N ILE A 89 -4.73 11.36 1.12
CA ILE A 89 -5.98 11.29 0.36
C ILE A 89 -5.75 10.63 -1.00
N ILE A 90 -4.72 11.05 -1.73
CA ILE A 90 -4.40 10.48 -3.05
C ILE A 90 -4.05 9.00 -2.93
N ASN A 91 -3.20 8.61 -1.97
CA ASN A 91 -2.83 7.21 -1.76
C ASN A 91 -4.03 6.35 -1.37
N LEU A 92 -4.96 6.86 -0.55
CA LEU A 92 -6.20 6.16 -0.23
C LEU A 92 -7.07 5.96 -1.49
N ALA A 93 -7.25 7.00 -2.32
CA ALA A 93 -8.00 6.88 -3.57
C ALA A 93 -7.40 5.84 -4.53
N VAL A 94 -6.07 5.87 -4.69
CA VAL A 94 -5.30 4.88 -5.47
C VAL A 94 -5.50 3.47 -4.90
N THR A 95 -5.43 3.31 -3.57
CA THR A 95 -5.60 2.03 -2.88
C THR A 95 -7.02 1.48 -3.05
N VAL A 96 -8.05 2.33 -2.97
CA VAL A 96 -9.44 1.93 -3.22
C VAL A 96 -9.62 1.49 -4.67
N TRP A 97 -9.00 2.19 -5.62
CA TRP A 97 -9.01 1.78 -7.01
C TRP A 97 -8.33 0.41 -7.21
N SER A 98 -7.15 0.21 -6.61
CA SER A 98 -6.44 -1.07 -6.60
C SER A 98 -7.29 -2.20 -5.98
N LEU A 99 -7.99 -1.93 -4.88
CA LEU A 99 -8.88 -2.89 -4.22
C LEU A 99 -9.99 -3.38 -5.15
N VAL A 100 -10.60 -2.48 -5.93
CA VAL A 100 -11.63 -2.85 -6.92
C VAL A 100 -11.03 -3.78 -7.98
N ILE A 101 -9.84 -3.45 -8.50
CA ILE A 101 -9.17 -4.29 -9.51
C ILE A 101 -8.81 -5.67 -8.92
N TRP A 102 -8.22 -5.72 -7.73
CA TRP A 102 -7.90 -6.99 -7.06
C TRP A 102 -9.15 -7.83 -6.80
N SER A 103 -10.26 -7.21 -6.41
CA SER A 103 -11.54 -7.91 -6.22
C SER A 103 -12.02 -8.57 -7.52
N PHE A 104 -11.97 -7.85 -8.64
CA PHE A 104 -12.30 -8.44 -9.94
C PHE A 104 -11.29 -9.47 -10.42
N ALA A 105 -9.99 -9.26 -10.16
CA ALA A 105 -8.95 -10.22 -10.50
C ALA A 105 -9.16 -11.56 -9.79
N ILE A 106 -9.45 -11.53 -8.49
CA ILE A 106 -9.71 -12.73 -7.68
C ILE A 106 -11.01 -13.38 -8.14
N LYS A 107 -12.09 -12.60 -8.35
CA LYS A 107 -13.38 -13.10 -8.85
C LYS A 107 -13.19 -13.91 -10.14
N HIS A 108 -12.54 -13.34 -11.15
CA HIS A 108 -12.40 -13.99 -12.46
C HIS A 108 -11.32 -15.07 -12.49
N SER A 109 -10.29 -14.99 -11.65
CA SER A 109 -9.25 -16.03 -11.59
C SER A 109 -9.64 -17.24 -10.75
N ARG A 110 -10.54 -17.08 -9.78
CA ARG A 110 -10.98 -18.16 -8.89
C ARG A 110 -12.43 -18.59 -9.14
N GLU A 111 -13.16 -17.90 -10.01
CA GLU A 111 -14.58 -18.16 -10.30
C GLU A 111 -15.46 -18.14 -9.05
N ILE A 112 -15.11 -17.30 -8.07
CA ILE A 112 -15.87 -17.14 -6.82
C ILE A 112 -16.80 -15.93 -6.89
N GLU A 113 -17.78 -15.88 -5.99
CA GLU A 113 -18.64 -14.70 -5.87
C GLU A 113 -17.85 -13.43 -5.56
N PHE A 114 -18.32 -12.30 -6.10
CA PHE A 114 -17.69 -10.99 -5.90
C PHE A 114 -17.55 -10.62 -4.42
N ARG A 115 -18.53 -10.97 -3.59
CA ARG A 115 -18.48 -10.73 -2.13
C ARG A 115 -17.26 -11.40 -1.49
N ASN A 116 -17.00 -12.66 -1.82
CA ASN A 116 -15.88 -13.41 -1.27
C ASN A 116 -14.55 -12.86 -1.82
N ALA A 117 -14.49 -12.57 -3.12
CA ALA A 117 -13.32 -11.97 -3.74
C ALA A 117 -12.97 -10.60 -3.15
N PHE A 118 -13.97 -9.77 -2.89
CA PHE A 118 -13.82 -8.47 -2.26
C PHE A 118 -13.27 -8.60 -0.84
N ILE A 119 -13.82 -9.50 -0.02
CA ILE A 119 -13.31 -9.75 1.34
C ILE A 119 -11.86 -10.22 1.29
N THR A 120 -11.52 -11.14 0.37
CA THR A 120 -10.15 -11.62 0.19
C THR A 120 -9.17 -10.49 -0.17
N ALA A 121 -9.57 -9.55 -1.03
CA ALA A 121 -8.75 -8.39 -1.35
C ALA A 121 -8.73 -7.33 -0.24
N LEU A 122 -9.83 -7.18 0.50
CA LEU A 122 -10.00 -6.17 1.53
C LEU A 122 -9.09 -6.41 2.73
N ILE A 123 -8.97 -7.65 3.21
CA ILE A 123 -8.15 -7.99 4.38
C ILE A 123 -6.71 -7.46 4.28
N PRO A 124 -5.92 -7.83 3.24
CA PRO A 124 -4.55 -7.32 3.12
C PRO A 124 -4.52 -5.80 2.86
N THR A 125 -5.50 -5.26 2.13
CA THR A 125 -5.60 -3.83 1.84
C THR A 125 -5.81 -3.00 3.11
N VAL A 126 -6.71 -3.42 3.99
CA VAL A 126 -7.01 -2.75 5.26
C VAL A 126 -5.82 -2.85 6.22
N LEU A 127 -5.17 -4.02 6.31
CA LEU A 127 -3.95 -4.18 7.12
C LEU A 127 -2.85 -3.21 6.67
N PHE A 128 -2.64 -3.09 5.36
CA PHE A 128 -1.70 -2.12 4.81
C PHE A 128 -2.13 -0.66 5.08
N GLY A 129 -3.42 -0.34 4.96
CA GLY A 129 -3.95 0.98 5.27
C GLY A 129 -3.76 1.37 6.75
N ILE A 130 -4.02 0.46 7.68
CA ILE A 130 -3.79 0.67 9.12
C ILE A 130 -2.31 0.95 9.39
N TYR A 131 -1.41 0.16 8.78
CA TYR A 131 0.03 0.38 8.91
C TYR A 131 0.47 1.77 8.42
N GLN A 132 -0.06 2.22 7.27
CA GLN A 132 0.24 3.56 6.74
C GLN A 132 -0.21 4.66 7.71
N VAL A 133 -1.44 4.57 8.22
CA VAL A 133 -1.96 5.56 9.18
C VAL A 133 -1.14 5.56 10.47
N TRP A 134 -0.83 4.39 11.02
CA TRP A 134 0.00 4.27 12.22
C TRP A 134 1.40 4.87 12.02
N SER A 135 2.04 4.62 10.88
CA SER A 135 3.34 5.18 10.52
C SER A 135 3.31 6.72 10.48
N LEU A 136 2.25 7.29 9.89
CA LEU A 136 2.07 8.74 9.82
C LEU A 136 1.82 9.36 11.20
N LEU A 137 1.00 8.73 12.05
CA LEU A 137 0.75 9.19 13.42
C LEU A 137 2.01 9.18 14.29
N ARG A 138 2.94 8.25 14.03
CA ARG A 138 4.23 8.19 14.73
C ARG A 138 5.19 9.29 14.27
N LEU A 139 5.06 9.73 13.02
CA LEU A 139 5.93 10.73 12.40
C LEU A 139 5.55 12.16 12.80
N LEU A 140 4.24 12.45 12.82
CA LEU A 140 3.68 13.72 13.33
C LEU A 140 3.95 13.90 14.84
#